data_AF-I8J2A0-F1
#
_entry.id   AF-I8J2A0-F1
#
_cell.length_a   1.000
_cell.length_b   1.000
_cell.length_c   1.000
_cell.angle_alpha   90.00
_cell.angle_beta   90.00
_cell.angle_gamma   90.00
#
_symmetry.space_group_name_H-M   'P 1'
#
loop_
_entity.id
_entity.type
_entity.pdbx_description
1 polymer ?
#
loop_
_entity_poly.entity_id
_entity_poly.type
_entity_poly.pdbx_seq_one_letter_code
_entity_poly.pdbx_strand_id
1 'polypeptide(L)'
;MSNMYDLAYSLEKGLRESEEFLTLKKCYDEVNANPEAQALFASFRDLQLSLQQKQMTGEEVSPEEMEKAQKMFQDVQANAIISNLMNTEQRMSMIINDINRIITKPLEELYGPMVEQEEE
;
A
#
# COMPACT_ATOMS: atom_id res chain seq x y z
N MET A 1 17.97 -14.03 25.19
CA MET A 1 17.42 -14.55 23.93
C MET A 1 16.17 -13.76 23.65
N SER A 2 16.15 -12.96 22.58
CA SER A 2 14.91 -12.32 22.11
C SER A 2 13.96 -13.41 21.63
N ASN A 3 12.73 -13.39 22.12
CA ASN A 3 11.67 -14.23 21.56
C ASN A 3 11.20 -13.64 20.21
N MET A 4 10.35 -14.35 19.46
CA MET A 4 9.86 -13.88 18.16
C MET A 4 9.10 -12.55 18.24
N TYR A 5 8.37 -12.30 19.34
CA TYR A 5 7.67 -11.03 19.55
C TYR A 5 8.65 -9.87 19.79
N ASP A 6 9.75 -10.10 20.51
CA ASP A 6 10.79 -9.08 20.72
C ASP A 6 11.44 -8.65 19.39
N LEU A 7 11.66 -9.62 18.49
CA LEU A 7 12.16 -9.34 17.13
C LEU A 7 11.11 -8.59 16.30
N ALA A 8 9.84 -8.96 16.39
CA ALA A 8 8.75 -8.26 15.71
C ALA A 8 8.61 -6.80 16.18
N TYR A 9 8.70 -6.55 17.50
CA TYR A 9 8.72 -5.17 18.03
C TYR A 9 9.97 -4.40 17.60
N SER A 10 11.12 -5.07 17.50
CA SER A 10 12.35 -4.42 17.01
C SER A 10 12.23 -4.01 15.54
N LEU A 11 11.63 -4.88 14.71
CA LEU A 11 11.31 -4.59 13.31
C LEU A 11 10.31 -3.44 13.18
N GLU A 12 9.24 -3.47 13.96
CA GLU A 12 8.22 -2.41 14.00
C GLU A 12 8.83 -1.05 14.38
N LYS A 13 9.67 -1.03 15.41
CA LYS A 13 10.40 0.17 15.82
C LYS A 13 11.32 0.67 14.72
N GLY A 14 12.10 -0.23 14.11
CA GLY A 14 12.99 0.10 13.00
C GLY A 14 12.24 0.69 11.80
N LEU A 15 11.04 0.17 11.50
CA LEU A 15 10.17 0.72 10.46
C LEU A 15 9.68 2.12 10.81
N ARG A 16 9.25 2.37 12.05
CA ARG A 16 8.81 3.71 12.48
C ARG A 16 9.93 4.75 12.44
N GLU A 17 11.15 4.32 12.72
CA GLU A 17 12.34 5.18 12.72
C GLU A 17 12.99 5.32 11.34
N SER A 18 12.53 4.57 10.32
CA SER A 18 13.12 4.58 8.99
C SER A 18 12.84 5.89 8.25
N GLU A 19 13.78 6.30 7.40
CA GLU A 19 13.64 7.50 6.57
C GLU A 19 12.43 7.41 5.66
N GLU A 20 12.10 6.21 5.16
CA GLU A 20 10.95 5.97 4.29
C GLU A 20 9.62 6.21 5.01
N PHE A 21 9.47 5.71 6.24
CA PHE A 21 8.26 5.95 7.01
C PHE A 21 8.15 7.42 7.43
N LEU A 22 9.24 8.04 7.86
CA LEU A 22 9.25 9.46 8.22
C LEU A 22 8.90 10.35 7.02
N THR A 23 9.40 10.00 5.83
CA THR A 23 9.06 10.69 4.57
C THR A 23 7.58 10.50 4.22
N LEU A 24 7.08 9.26 4.28
CA LEU A 24 5.66 8.97 4.04
C LEU A 24 4.75 9.75 4.99
N LYS A 25 5.09 9.76 6.29
CA LYS A 25 4.35 10.53 7.30
C LYS A 25 4.35 12.03 6.96
N LYS A 26 5.48 12.59 6.55
CA LYS A 26 5.57 14.00 6.16
C LYS A 26 4.68 14.30 4.95
N CYS A 27 4.70 13.49 3.90
CA CYS A 27 3.83 13.67 2.74
C CYS A 27 2.35 13.55 3.12
N TYR A 28 2.01 12.65 4.05
CA TYR A 28 0.65 12.53 4.57
C TYR A 28 0.21 13.79 5.34
N ASP A 29 1.09 14.33 6.18
CA ASP A 29 0.84 15.58 6.92
C ASP A 29 0.68 16.77 5.93
N GLU A 30 1.45 16.81 4.83
CA GLU A 30 1.35 17.83 3.77
C GLU A 30 0.02 17.76 3.01
N VAL A 31 -0.48 16.57 2.68
CA VAL A 31 -1.82 16.40 2.07
C VAL A 31 -2.90 16.93 3.01
N ASN A 32 -2.84 16.60 4.30
CA ASN A 32 -3.85 17.04 5.28
C ASN A 32 -3.79 18.54 5.60
N ALA A 33 -2.63 19.17 5.43
CA ALA A 33 -2.47 20.60 5.62
C ALA A 33 -3.02 21.44 4.45
N ASN A 34 -3.24 20.82 3.28
CA ASN A 34 -3.79 21.48 2.10
C ASN A 34 -5.26 21.06 1.89
N PRO A 35 -6.25 21.97 2.06
CA PRO A 35 -7.67 21.62 1.96
C PRO A 35 -8.10 21.03 0.61
N GLU A 36 -7.51 21.51 -0.48
CA GLU A 36 -7.80 21.02 -1.84
C GLU A 36 -7.26 19.60 -2.03
N ALA A 37 -5.99 19.38 -1.66
CA ALA A 37 -5.37 18.06 -1.74
C ALA A 37 -6.06 17.06 -0.82
N GLN A 38 -6.44 17.47 0.40
CA GLN A 38 -7.16 16.63 1.35
C GLN A 38 -8.52 16.20 0.80
N ALA A 39 -9.31 17.13 0.25
CA ALA A 39 -10.62 16.82 -0.32
C ALA A 39 -10.53 15.89 -1.53
N LEU A 40 -9.56 16.13 -2.41
CA LEU A 40 -9.29 15.29 -3.57
C LEU A 40 -8.82 13.89 -3.15
N PHE A 41 -7.90 13.79 -2.19
CA PHE A 41 -7.41 12.52 -1.67
C PHE A 41 -8.50 11.71 -0.97
N ALA A 42 -9.36 12.34 -0.17
CA ALA A 42 -10.51 11.68 0.45
C ALA A 42 -11.47 11.12 -0.60
N SER A 43 -11.83 11.92 -1.60
CA SER A 43 -12.70 11.50 -2.70
C SER A 43 -12.12 10.32 -3.48
N PHE A 44 -10.79 10.34 -3.71
CA PHE A 44 -10.07 9.24 -4.34
C PHE A 44 -10.12 7.95 -3.51
N ARG A 45 -9.92 8.04 -2.20
CA ARG A 45 -9.99 6.89 -1.28
C ARG A 45 -11.38 6.27 -1.25
N ASP A 46 -12.43 7.08 -1.21
CA ASP A 46 -13.81 6.61 -1.21
C ASP A 46 -14.15 5.89 -2.52
N LEU A 47 -13.71 6.45 -3.65
CA LEU A 47 -13.86 5.82 -4.96
C LEU A 47 -13.12 4.47 -5.01
N GLN A 48 -11.87 4.41 -4.55
CA GLN A 48 -11.08 3.17 -4.54
C GLN A 48 -11.79 2.07 -3.73
N LEU A 49 -12.31 2.42 -2.54
CA LEU A 49 -13.06 1.50 -1.69
C LEU A 49 -14.34 1.02 -2.36
N SER A 50 -15.09 1.94 -2.99
CA SER A 50 -16.31 1.59 -3.72
C SER A 50 -16.02 0.63 -4.88
N LEU A 51 -14.96 0.87 -5.66
CA LEU A 51 -14.57 0.00 -6.76
C LEU A 51 -14.14 -1.39 -6.26
N GLN A 52 -13.35 -1.43 -5.19
CA GLN A 52 -12.94 -2.69 -4.56
C GLN A 52 -14.14 -3.47 -4.04
N GLN A 53 -15.09 -2.80 -3.39
CA GLN A 53 -16.31 -3.43 -2.89
C GLN A 53 -17.14 -4.02 -4.03
N LYS A 54 -17.34 -3.28 -5.13
CA LYS A 54 -18.04 -3.78 -6.31
C LYS A 54 -17.37 -5.00 -6.93
N GLN A 55 -16.04 -4.98 -7.02
CA GLN A 55 -15.27 -6.13 -7.50
C GLN A 55 -15.47 -7.35 -6.59
N MET A 56 -15.54 -7.15 -5.27
CA MET A 56 -15.78 -8.24 -4.31
C MET A 56 -17.22 -8.78 -4.37
N THR A 57 -18.21 -7.92 -4.60
CA THR A 57 -19.62 -8.33 -4.70
C THR A 57 -19.99 -8.87 -6.08
N GLY A 58 -19.09 -8.74 -7.08
CA GLY A 58 -19.36 -9.10 -8.47
C GLY A 58 -20.29 -8.11 -9.18
N GLU A 59 -20.45 -6.91 -8.64
CA GLU A 59 -21.24 -5.86 -9.27
C GLU A 59 -20.45 -5.22 -10.41
N GLU A 60 -21.09 -5.04 -11.57
CA GLU A 60 -20.46 -4.38 -12.71
C GLU A 60 -20.22 -2.89 -12.42
N VAL A 61 -19.01 -2.43 -12.73
CA VAL A 61 -18.68 -0.99 -12.71
C VAL A 61 -19.22 -0.40 -14.01
N SER A 62 -20.15 0.54 -13.89
CA SER A 62 -20.76 1.17 -15.07
C SER A 62 -19.77 2.05 -15.85
N PRO A 63 -20.01 2.31 -17.15
CA PRO A 63 -19.15 3.20 -17.94
C PRO A 63 -18.99 4.60 -17.33
N GLU A 64 -20.06 5.16 -16.76
CA GLU A 64 -20.01 6.46 -16.09
C GLU A 64 -19.13 6.45 -14.83
N GLU A 65 -19.16 5.36 -14.07
CA GLU A 65 -18.30 5.19 -12.89
C GLU A 65 -16.84 5.02 -13.30
N MET A 66 -16.60 4.32 -14.41
CA MET A 66 -15.27 4.14 -14.97
C MET A 66 -14.69 5.47 -15.46
N GLU A 67 -15.48 6.30 -16.14
CA GLU A 67 -15.08 7.64 -16.58
C GLU A 67 -14.79 8.56 -15.39
N LYS A 68 -15.67 8.58 -14.38
CA LYS A 68 -15.44 9.32 -13.12
C LYS A 68 -14.16 8.86 -12.44
N ALA A 69 -13.91 7.55 -12.40
CA ALA A 69 -12.71 7.02 -11.81
C ALA A 69 -11.47 7.48 -12.57
N GLN A 70 -11.46 7.35 -13.90
CA GLN A 70 -10.34 7.76 -14.73
C GLN A 70 -10.01 9.25 -14.56
N LYS A 71 -11.03 10.12 -14.51
CA LYS A 71 -10.84 11.54 -14.25
C LYS A 71 -10.24 11.79 -12.87
N MET A 72 -10.78 11.14 -11.83
CA MET A 72 -10.24 11.26 -10.46
C MET A 72 -8.77 10.83 -10.38
N PHE A 73 -8.40 9.73 -11.06
CA PHE A 73 -7.01 9.30 -11.15
C PHE A 73 -6.11 10.34 -11.82
N GLN A 74 -6.58 11.00 -12.89
CA GLN A 74 -5.83 12.07 -13.56
C GLN A 74 -5.66 13.29 -12.64
N ASP A 75 -6.72 13.71 -11.95
CA ASP A 75 -6.69 14.86 -11.03
C ASP A 75 -5.71 14.60 -9.87
N VAL A 76 -5.73 13.39 -9.31
CA VAL A 76 -4.79 12.95 -8.27
C VAL A 76 -3.35 12.92 -8.78
N GLN A 77 -3.11 12.41 -9.99
CA GLN A 77 -1.78 12.35 -10.59
C GLN A 77 -1.24 13.75 -10.91
N ALA A 78 -2.12 14.69 -11.29
CA ALA A 78 -1.76 16.08 -11.55
C ALA A 78 -1.45 16.87 -10.26
N ASN A 79 -2.01 16.48 -9.12
CA ASN A 79 -1.71 17.10 -7.83
C ASN A 79 -0.37 16.58 -7.27
N ALA A 80 0.67 17.41 -7.33
CA ALA A 80 2.02 17.04 -6.89
C ALA A 80 2.09 16.59 -5.42
N ILE A 81 1.26 17.15 -4.53
CA ILE A 81 1.26 16.78 -3.10
C ILE A 81 0.75 15.35 -2.92
N ILE A 82 -0.35 15.02 -3.60
CA ILE A 82 -0.93 13.67 -3.56
C ILE A 82 -0.05 12.67 -4.31
N SER A 83 0.46 13.03 -5.49
CA SER A 83 1.36 12.17 -6.26
C SER A 83 2.61 11.80 -5.46
N ASN A 84 3.20 12.76 -4.73
CA ASN A 84 4.32 12.49 -3.83
C ASN A 84 3.95 11.51 -2.71
N LEU A 85 2.78 11.71 -2.06
CA LEU A 85 2.26 10.76 -1.07
C LEU A 85 2.17 9.34 -1.65
N MET A 86 1.51 9.18 -2.79
CA MET A 86 1.34 7.88 -3.44
C MET A 86 2.67 7.20 -3.80
N ASN A 87 3.63 7.96 -4.32
CA ASN A 87 4.96 7.44 -4.65
C ASN A 87 5.71 6.95 -3.39
N THR A 88 5.63 7.72 -2.29
CA THR A 88 6.24 7.31 -1.02
C THR A 88 5.55 6.10 -0.40
N GLU A 89 4.23 5.99 -0.53
CA GLU A 89 3.45 4.84 -0.07
C GLU A 89 3.81 3.58 -0.86
N GLN A 90 3.99 3.69 -2.18
CA GLN A 90 4.44 2.57 -3.02
C GLN A 90 5.84 2.08 -2.61
N ARG A 91 6.78 2.99 -2.34
CA ARG A 91 8.11 2.62 -1.84
C ARG A 91 8.03 1.89 -0.51
N MET A 92 7.18 2.36 0.41
CA MET A 92 6.95 1.70 1.69
C MET A 92 6.37 0.29 1.48
N SER A 93 5.40 0.13 0.58
CA SER A 93 4.80 -1.17 0.24
C SER A 93 5.84 -2.16 -0.28
N MET A 94 6.76 -1.73 -1.16
CA MET A 94 7.85 -2.58 -1.65
C MET A 94 8.75 -3.07 -0.50
N ILE A 95 9.15 -2.17 0.41
CA ILE A 95 9.96 -2.52 1.58
C ILE A 95 9.24 -3.53 2.47
N ILE A 96 7.96 -3.33 2.73
CA ILE A 96 7.16 -4.28 3.54
C ILE A 96 7.05 -5.64 2.85
N ASN A 97 6.89 -5.69 1.53
CA ASN A 97 6.85 -6.95 0.79
C ASN A 97 8.21 -7.68 0.84
N ASP A 98 9.31 -6.96 0.71
CA ASP A 98 10.65 -7.54 0.83
C ASP A 98 10.90 -8.10 2.23
N ILE A 99 10.48 -7.36 3.26
CA ILE A 99 10.53 -7.82 4.65
C ILE A 99 9.68 -9.08 4.83
N ASN A 100 8.44 -9.09 4.33
CA ASN A 100 7.55 -10.24 4.37
C ASN A 100 8.22 -11.48 3.75
N ARG A 101 8.84 -11.33 2.59
CA ARG A 101 9.59 -12.41 1.94
C ARG A 101 10.76 -12.91 2.79
N ILE A 102 11.49 -12.01 3.44
CA ILE A 102 12.61 -12.38 4.32
C ILE A 102 12.12 -13.19 5.52
N ILE A 103 11.01 -12.76 6.16
CA ILE A 103 10.48 -13.45 7.34
C ILE A 103 9.81 -14.78 6.99
N THR A 104 9.27 -14.96 5.78
CA THR A 104 8.66 -16.22 5.33
C THR A 104 9.67 -17.20 4.74
N LYS A 105 10.86 -16.74 4.35
CA LYS A 105 11.90 -17.58 3.74
C LYS A 105 12.20 -18.90 4.47
N PRO A 106 12.30 -18.97 5.81
CA PRO A 106 12.51 -20.25 6.49
C PRO A 106 11.38 -21.26 6.30
N LEU A 107 10.13 -20.79 6.13
CA LEU A 107 8.99 -21.63 5.81
C LEU A 107 9.05 -22.07 4.33
N GLU A 108 9.40 -21.15 3.44
CA GLU A 108 9.63 -21.47 2.02
C GLU A 108 10.74 -22.51 1.85
N GLU A 109 11.83 -22.45 2.62
CA GLU A 109 12.91 -23.45 2.58
C GLU A 109 12.46 -24.82 3.12
N LEU A 110 11.56 -24.84 4.10
CA LEU A 110 11.02 -26.07 4.69
C LEU A 110 10.03 -26.77 3.77
N TYR A 111 9.16 -26.02 3.08
CA TYR A 111 8.09 -26.54 2.23
C TYR A 111 8.37 -26.46 0.73
N GLY A 112 9.37 -25.68 0.31
CA GLY A 112 9.81 -25.49 -1.08
C GLY A 112 10.16 -26.78 -1.83
N PRO A 113 10.88 -27.76 -1.24
CA PRO A 113 11.18 -29.02 -1.93
C PRO A 113 9.95 -29.91 -2.15
N MET A 114 8.78 -29.61 -1.58
CA MET A 114 7.53 -30.35 -1.83
C MET A 114 6.75 -29.82 -3.05
N VAL A 115 6.97 -28.56 -3.46
CA VAL A 115 6.22 -27.95 -4.57
C VAL A 115 6.85 -28.28 -5.93
N GLU A 116 8.14 -28.55 -5.99
CA GLU A 116 8.85 -28.92 -7.23
C GLU A 116 8.63 -30.39 -7.66
N GLN A 117 7.95 -31.22 -6.87
CA GLN A 117 7.74 -32.65 -7.16
C GLN A 117 6.33 -33.01 -7.67
N GLU A 118 5.42 -32.04 -7.83
CA GLU A 118 4.06 -32.29 -8.33
C GLU A 118 3.86 -31.94 -9.82
N GLU A 119 4.90 -31.49 -10.52
CA GLU A 119 4.89 -31.26 -11.97
C GLU A 119 5.75 -32.31 -12.73
N GLU A 120 5.36 -33.59 -12.70
CA GLU A 120 5.75 -34.61 -13.71
C GLU A 120 4.54 -35.45 -14.16
#